data_AF-A0A7V2WXQ7-F1
#
_entry.id   AF-A0A7V2WXQ7-F1
#
_cell.length_a   1.000
_cell.length_b   1.000
_cell.length_c   1.000
_cell.angle_alpha   90.00
_cell.angle_beta   90.00
_cell.angle_gamma   90.00
#
_symmetry.space_group_name_H-M   'P 1'
#
loop_
_entity.id
_entity.type
_entity.pdbx_description
1 polymer ?
#
loop_
_entity_poly.entity_id
_entity_poly.type
_entity_poly.pdbx_seq_one_letter_code
_entity_poly.pdbx_strand_id
1 'polypeptide(L)'
;MAASPPPAARAPEGEPLSAAAIEARLDEHLDLVLSSRRTAAGPARELAAFSRAEQELVLRWVAVLAAAHAELAYQFASLAPRALRLMDEAGVEAWARQAMDTYDGAGLYPAVAAL
;
A
#
# COMPACT_ATOMS: atom_id res chain seq x y z
N MET A 1 -14.14 15.72 38.49
CA MET A 1 -13.43 16.31 37.34
C MET A 1 -12.31 15.36 36.94
N ALA A 2 -12.62 14.36 36.11
CA ALA A 2 -11.60 13.54 35.47
C ALA A 2 -11.21 14.23 34.18
N ALA A 3 -9.95 14.62 34.05
CA ALA A 3 -9.41 15.08 32.79
C ALA A 3 -9.39 13.88 31.83
N SER A 4 -10.20 13.94 30.77
CA SER A 4 -10.05 13.01 29.64
C SER A 4 -8.65 13.20 29.05
N PRO A 5 -7.87 12.13 28.84
CA PRO A 5 -6.67 12.24 28.04
C PRO A 5 -7.04 12.66 26.60
N PRO A 6 -6.18 13.40 25.90
CA PRO A 6 -6.44 13.80 24.51
C PRO A 6 -6.46 12.55 23.62
N PRO A 7 -7.22 12.56 22.51
CA PRO A 7 -7.16 11.49 21.51
C PRO A 7 -5.79 11.58 20.83
N ALA A 8 -4.80 10.89 21.38
CA ALA A 8 -3.63 10.48 20.61
C ALA A 8 -4.18 9.76 19.38
N ALA A 9 -3.79 10.23 18.20
CA ALA A 9 -4.10 9.61 16.93
C ALA A 9 -3.90 8.09 17.07
N ARG A 10 -4.99 7.31 16.99
CA ARG A 10 -4.94 5.85 17.05
C ARG A 10 -4.15 5.38 15.83
N ALA A 11 -2.84 5.24 15.99
CA ALA A 11 -2.06 4.36 15.16
C ALA A 11 -2.73 2.97 15.21
N PRO A 12 -2.72 2.18 14.14
CA PRO A 12 -3.33 0.85 14.15
C PRO A 12 -2.46 -0.11 15.01
N GLU A 13 -2.62 -0.05 16.33
CA GLU A 13 -1.96 -0.90 17.33
C GLU A 13 -2.62 -2.30 17.40
N GLY A 14 -2.74 -2.97 16.26
CA GLY A 14 -3.24 -4.35 16.15
C GLY A 14 -2.14 -5.35 15.85
N GLU A 15 -2.41 -6.64 16.05
CA GLU A 15 -1.55 -7.71 15.53
C GLU A 15 -1.38 -7.53 14.00
N PRO A 16 -0.16 -7.76 13.44
CA PRO A 16 0.05 -7.76 12.01
C PRO A 16 -0.94 -8.69 11.30
N LEU A 17 -1.43 -8.25 10.15
CA LEU A 17 -2.31 -9.04 9.33
C LEU A 17 -1.55 -10.24 8.76
N SER A 18 -2.24 -11.38 8.67
CA SER A 18 -1.71 -12.54 7.97
C SER A 18 -1.61 -12.27 6.47
N ALA A 19 -0.72 -13.00 5.78
CA ALA A 19 -0.62 -12.91 4.32
C ALA A 19 -1.96 -13.14 3.62
N ALA A 20 -2.79 -14.07 4.10
CA ALA A 20 -4.11 -14.33 3.52
C ALA A 20 -5.08 -13.14 3.70
N ALA A 21 -5.03 -12.46 4.85
CA ALA A 21 -5.86 -11.28 5.08
C ALA A 21 -5.40 -10.08 4.24
N ILE A 22 -4.10 -9.94 4.03
CA ILE A 22 -3.53 -8.91 3.14
C ILE A 22 -3.90 -9.22 1.69
N GLU A 23 -3.76 -10.46 1.24
CA GLU A 23 -4.10 -10.91 -0.11
C GLU A 23 -5.56 -10.61 -0.46
N ALA A 24 -6.49 -10.97 0.43
CA ALA A 24 -7.91 -10.68 0.23
C ALA A 24 -8.18 -9.18 0.02
N ARG A 25 -7.54 -8.30 0.81
CA ARG A 25 -7.69 -6.84 0.67
C ARG A 25 -7.05 -6.28 -0.59
N LEU A 26 -5.94 -6.87 -1.04
CA LEU A 26 -5.33 -6.49 -2.31
C LEU A 26 -6.20 -6.93 -3.48
N ASP A 27 -6.76 -8.13 -3.43
CA ASP A 27 -7.63 -8.68 -4.49
C ASP A 27 -8.87 -7.80 -4.70
N GLU A 28 -9.49 -7.29 -3.63
CA GLU A 28 -10.62 -6.34 -3.70
C GLU A 28 -10.34 -5.10 -4.56
N HIS A 29 -9.08 -4.64 -4.60
CA HIS A 29 -8.68 -3.44 -5.33
C HIS A 29 -8.00 -3.74 -6.68
N LEU A 30 -7.42 -4.93 -6.82
CA LEU A 30 -6.56 -5.26 -7.96
C LEU A 30 -7.19 -6.26 -8.93
N ASP A 31 -8.38 -6.80 -8.65
CA ASP A 31 -9.06 -7.83 -9.48
C ASP A 31 -8.96 -7.57 -11.00
N LEU A 32 -9.12 -6.32 -11.43
CA LEU A 32 -9.07 -5.91 -12.85
C LEU A 32 -7.71 -6.16 -13.54
N VAL A 33 -6.62 -6.26 -12.79
CA VAL A 33 -5.25 -6.48 -13.31
C VAL A 33 -4.65 -7.81 -12.90
N LEU A 34 -5.34 -8.57 -12.06
CA LEU A 34 -4.91 -9.91 -11.66
C LEU A 34 -5.19 -10.94 -12.76
N SER A 35 -4.43 -12.03 -12.74
CA SER A 35 -4.60 -13.16 -13.65
C SER A 35 -4.03 -14.43 -13.02
N SER A 36 -4.22 -15.58 -13.67
CA SER A 36 -3.68 -16.86 -13.19
C SER A 36 -2.16 -16.88 -12.97
N ARG A 37 -1.40 -15.98 -13.63
CA ARG A 37 0.06 -15.85 -13.47
C ARG A 37 0.49 -14.63 -12.65
N ARG A 38 -0.46 -13.76 -12.29
CA ARG A 38 -0.22 -12.48 -11.62
C ARG A 38 -1.24 -12.33 -10.49
N THR A 39 -0.83 -12.69 -9.28
CA THR A 39 -1.70 -12.70 -8.10
C THR A 39 -1.18 -11.70 -7.06
N ALA A 40 -2.03 -11.33 -6.09
CA ALA A 40 -1.61 -10.53 -4.95
C ALA A 40 -0.88 -11.35 -3.86
N ALA A 41 -0.86 -12.68 -3.97
CA ALA A 41 -0.22 -13.60 -3.02
C ALA A 41 1.26 -13.27 -2.74
N GLY A 42 2.03 -12.92 -3.77
CA GLY A 42 3.45 -12.57 -3.64
C GLY A 42 3.66 -11.33 -2.77
N PRO A 43 3.11 -10.17 -3.19
CA PRO A 43 3.11 -8.95 -2.37
C PRO A 43 2.57 -9.16 -0.96
N ALA A 44 1.46 -9.89 -0.81
CA ALA A 44 0.83 -10.13 0.48
C ALA A 44 1.72 -10.92 1.46
N ARG A 45 2.43 -11.95 0.96
CA ARG A 45 3.38 -12.73 1.76
C ARG A 45 4.55 -11.89 2.25
N GLU A 46 5.08 -11.00 1.41
CA GLU A 46 6.16 -10.12 1.82
C GLU A 46 5.68 -9.06 2.82
N LEU A 47 4.49 -8.47 2.60
CA LEU A 47 3.92 -7.46 3.51
C LEU A 47 3.58 -8.04 4.89
N ALA A 48 3.29 -9.34 4.99
CA ALA A 48 3.01 -10.00 6.27
C ALA A 48 4.19 -9.95 7.26
N ALA A 49 5.41 -9.69 6.79
CA ALA A 49 6.60 -9.56 7.66
C ALA A 49 6.75 -8.18 8.33
N PHE A 50 5.92 -7.20 7.96
CA PHE A 50 5.98 -5.82 8.46
C PHE A 50 4.98 -5.58 9.61
N SER A 51 5.14 -4.45 10.29
CA SER A 51 4.22 -4.06 11.34
C SER A 51 2.81 -3.79 10.80
N ARG A 52 1.82 -3.83 11.68
CA ARG A 52 0.43 -3.51 11.31
C ARG A 52 0.28 -2.10 10.73
N ALA A 53 1.06 -1.13 11.20
CA ALA A 53 1.01 0.24 10.71
C ALA A 53 1.50 0.36 9.26
N GLU A 54 2.63 -0.27 8.96
CA GLU A 54 3.20 -0.32 7.62
C GLU A 54 2.28 -1.06 6.64
N GLN A 55 1.67 -2.17 7.07
CA GLN A 55 0.69 -2.90 6.26
C GLN A 55 -0.53 -2.03 5.91
N GLU A 56 -1.10 -1.33 6.90
CA GLU A 56 -2.26 -0.46 6.68
C GLU A 56 -1.91 0.77 5.85
N LEU A 57 -0.68 1.30 5.97
CA LEU A 57 -0.16 2.35 5.11
C LEU A 57 -0.16 1.90 3.65
N VAL A 58 0.42 0.74 3.36
CA VAL A 58 0.47 0.19 2.00
C VAL A 58 -0.92 -0.09 1.46
N LEU A 59 -1.77 -0.79 2.22
CA LEU A 59 -3.14 -1.13 1.81
C LEU A 59 -3.99 0.12 1.53
N ARG A 60 -3.84 1.18 2.35
CA ARG A 60 -4.48 2.47 2.09
C ARG A 60 -4.02 3.05 0.77
N TRP A 61 -2.72 3.09 0.50
CA TRP A 61 -2.20 3.65 -0.76
C TRP A 61 -2.57 2.82 -1.98
N VAL A 62 -2.64 1.50 -1.87
CA VAL A 62 -3.18 0.63 -2.93
C VAL A 62 -4.61 1.02 -3.27
N ALA A 63 -5.48 1.24 -2.27
CA ALA A 63 -6.86 1.66 -2.51
C ALA A 63 -6.94 3.01 -3.24
N VAL A 64 -6.13 4.00 -2.83
CA VAL A 64 -6.11 5.32 -3.49
C VAL A 64 -5.58 5.24 -4.92
N LEU A 65 -4.46 4.53 -5.14
CA LEU A 65 -3.89 4.36 -6.48
C LEU A 65 -4.80 3.52 -7.39
N ALA A 66 -5.51 2.53 -6.86
CA ALA A 66 -6.40 1.67 -7.64
C ALA A 66 -7.62 2.44 -8.15
N ALA A 67 -8.08 3.44 -7.40
CA ALA A 67 -9.14 4.35 -7.84
C ALA A 67 -8.73 5.18 -9.07
N ALA A 68 -7.44 5.46 -9.24
CA ALA A 68 -6.90 6.12 -10.44
C ALA A 68 -6.58 5.11 -11.54
N HIS A 69 -5.78 4.09 -11.22
CA HIS A 69 -5.35 3.06 -12.18
C HIS A 69 -4.86 1.79 -11.50
N ALA A 70 -5.57 0.67 -11.72
CA ALA A 70 -5.28 -0.61 -11.07
C ALA A 70 -3.86 -1.14 -11.34
N GLU A 71 -3.27 -0.89 -12.53
CA GLU A 71 -1.88 -1.29 -12.81
C GLU A 71 -0.89 -0.56 -11.90
N LEU A 72 -1.09 0.74 -11.67
CA LEU A 72 -0.20 1.54 -10.82
C LEU A 72 -0.25 1.05 -9.38
N ALA A 73 -1.45 0.75 -8.90
CA ALA A 73 -1.67 0.18 -7.58
C ALA A 73 -1.00 -1.19 -7.41
N TYR A 74 -1.06 -2.06 -8.42
CA TYR A 74 -0.38 -3.35 -8.38
C TYR A 74 1.14 -3.18 -8.29
N GLN A 75 1.72 -2.30 -9.12
CA GLN A 75 3.16 -2.07 -9.12
C GLN A 75 3.62 -1.52 -7.76
N PHE A 76 2.87 -0.57 -7.21
CA PHE A 76 3.10 -0.07 -5.86
C PHE A 76 3.04 -1.19 -4.81
N ALA A 77 1.99 -2.02 -4.80
CA ALA A 77 1.86 -3.13 -3.86
C ALA A 77 3.06 -4.11 -3.96
N SER A 78 3.54 -4.37 -5.17
CA SER A 78 4.65 -5.29 -5.43
C SER A 78 6.01 -4.74 -4.99
N LEU A 79 6.18 -3.42 -5.05
CA LEU A 79 7.42 -2.74 -4.68
C LEU A 79 7.43 -2.25 -3.23
N ALA A 80 6.26 -2.11 -2.60
CA ALA A 80 6.10 -1.63 -1.24
C ALA A 80 6.92 -2.39 -0.18
N PRO A 81 7.03 -3.73 -0.19
CA PRO A 81 7.92 -4.44 0.74
C PRO A 81 9.38 -3.99 0.63
N ARG A 82 9.86 -3.74 -0.59
CA ARG A 82 11.21 -3.23 -0.81
C ARG A 82 11.32 -1.79 -0.35
N ALA A 83 10.33 -0.95 -0.63
CA ALA A 83 10.31 0.43 -0.18
C ALA A 83 10.38 0.52 1.35
N LEU A 84 9.54 -0.22 2.07
CA LEU A 84 9.53 -0.27 3.55
C LEU A 84 10.86 -0.73 4.17
N ARG A 85 11.67 -1.51 3.44
CA ARG A 85 13.03 -1.88 3.88
C ARG A 85 14.06 -0.76 3.70
N LEU A 86 13.77 0.22 2.85
CA LEU A 86 14.68 1.29 2.44
C LEU A 86 14.30 2.66 3.00
N MET A 87 13.04 2.87 3.35
CA MET A 87 12.50 4.15 3.83
C MET A 87 11.49 3.93 4.95
N ASP A 88 11.28 4.97 5.75
CA ASP A 88 10.25 4.99 6.79
C ASP A 88 8.84 5.21 6.19
N GLU A 89 7.82 5.18 7.03
CA GLU A 89 6.41 5.36 6.62
C GLU A 89 6.19 6.68 5.87
N ALA A 90 6.84 7.77 6.31
CA ALA A 90 6.76 9.07 5.66
C ALA A 90 7.39 9.05 4.25
N GLY A 91 8.51 8.35 4.10
CA GLY A 91 9.14 8.10 2.81
C GLY A 91 8.24 7.32 1.86
N VAL A 92 7.63 6.22 2.32
CA VAL A 92 6.71 5.42 1.49
C VAL A 92 5.49 6.24 1.09
N GLU A 93 4.97 7.06 2.00
CA GLU A 93 3.85 7.95 1.71
C GLU A 93 4.19 9.01 0.66
N ALA A 94 5.36 9.65 0.78
CA ALA A 94 5.83 10.63 -0.20
C ALA A 94 6.05 9.98 -1.57
N TRP A 95 6.59 8.77 -1.60
CA TRP A 95 6.79 8.00 -2.83
C TRP A 95 5.47 7.63 -3.51
N ALA A 96 4.47 7.17 -2.76
CA ALA A 96 3.14 6.88 -3.30
C ALA A 96 2.46 8.13 -3.89
N ARG A 97 2.57 9.27 -3.19
CA ARG A 97 2.05 10.56 -3.66
C ARG A 97 2.75 11.02 -4.94
N GLN A 98 4.07 10.91 -5.01
CA GLN A 98 4.84 11.25 -6.20
C GLN A 98 4.43 10.39 -7.41
N ALA A 99 4.19 9.10 -7.22
CA ALA A 99 3.72 8.22 -8.30
C ALA A 99 2.35 8.67 -8.84
N MET A 100 1.44 9.10 -7.97
CA MET A 100 0.13 9.66 -8.34
C MET A 100 0.25 10.99 -9.09
N ASP A 101 1.04 11.93 -8.55
CA ASP A 101 1.28 13.22 -9.20
C ASP A 101 1.89 13.03 -10.60
N THR A 102 2.78 12.07 -10.75
CA THR A 102 3.39 11.71 -12.03
C THR A 102 2.37 11.08 -12.98
N TYR A 103 1.47 10.24 -12.46
CA TYR A 103 0.39 9.64 -13.24
C TYR A 103 -0.57 10.70 -13.79
N ASP A 104 -1.00 11.63 -12.94
CA ASP A 104 -1.94 12.69 -13.32
C ASP A 104 -1.32 13.65 -14.34
N GLY A 105 -0.01 13.95 -14.23
CA GLY A 105 0.67 14.89 -15.10
C GLY A 105 1.21 14.32 -16.42
N ALA A 106 1.61 13.05 -16.44
CA ALA A 106 2.37 12.47 -17.56
C ALA A 106 1.89 11.06 -17.99
N GLY A 107 0.86 10.52 -17.32
CA GLY A 107 0.28 9.22 -17.62
C GLY A 107 1.03 8.04 -16.99
N LEU A 108 0.63 6.83 -17.40
CA LEU A 108 1.04 5.58 -16.75
C LEU A 108 2.55 5.29 -16.82
N TYR A 109 3.16 5.41 -18.00
CA TYR A 109 4.55 4.98 -18.19
C TYR A 109 5.54 5.78 -17.32
N PRO A 110 5.46 7.12 -17.25
CA PRO A 110 6.30 7.88 -16.32
C PRO A 110 6.02 7.56 -14.85
N ALA A 111 4.76 7.31 -14.49
CA ALA A 111 4.39 6.97 -13.11
C ALA A 111 4.96 5.63 -12.66
N VAL A 112 4.89 4.61 -13.51
CA VAL A 112 5.50 3.29 -13.23
C VAL A 112 7.02 3.38 -13.15
N ALA A 113 7.67 4.26 -13.93
CA ALA A 113 9.12 4.46 -13.85
C ALA A 113 9.57 5.21 -12.57
N ALA A 114 8.66 5.92 -11.90
CA ALA A 114 8.93 6.58 -10.62
C ALA A 114 8.74 5.66 -9.41
N LEU A 115 8.17 4.46 -9.61
CA LEU A 115 8.06 3.40 -8.62
C LEU A 115 9.35 2.57 -8.55
#